data_AF-A0A8S0PNL9-F1
#
_entry.id   AF-A0A8S0PNL9-F1
#
_cell.length_a   1.000
_cell.length_b   1.000
_cell.length_c   1.000
_cell.angle_alpha   90.00
_cell.angle_beta   90.00
_cell.angle_gamma   90.00
#
_symmetry.space_group_name_H-M   'P 1'
#
loop_
_entity.id
_entity.type
_entity.pdbx_description
1 polymer ?
#
loop_
_entity_poly.entity_id
_entity_poly.type
_entity_poly.pdbx_seq_one_letter_code
_entity_poly.pdbx_strand_id
1 'polypeptide(L)'
;MARRNLSSCFLFIILCVQLKISSSQLSSNYYSTSCPKALLTINAAITKALFKERRMGASLLRLHFHDCFVNGCDASVLLDDTASFTGEKTAGPNNNSLRGFDVIDTIKSQLETLCPKVVSCADILAVAARDSIVSLGGPSWVVQLGRRDSTTASLSAANSEIPSPLMDLSDLISAFSNKGFTSEEMVTLSGAHTIGQARCMAFRDRVYNESTILSSFATSLKTNCPNTGGDDNLSPLDAASPFSFDNAYFRNLVNNKGLLHSDQQLFSGASTDSQVTTYSTNPASFRADFASAMIKMGSLSPLTGNDVVFFIIFMLFIGSSSAQLSTNFYDKTCPKVLSTVKSAVKSAVAKEKRMGASLLRLHFHDCFVQGCDGSILLDDTSSFTGEKTAAPNNNSVRGFNVIDNIKSKVEAVCPGVVSCADILAITARDSVVTLGGPSWKVKLGRRDSKSASLSAANSGVIPPPTSTLNNLVNRFRARGLSAKDMVVLSGI
;
A
#
# COMPACT_ATOMS: atom_id res chain seq x y z
N MET A 1 30.39 24.94 -52.77
CA MET A 1 30.01 25.05 -51.34
C MET A 1 28.93 24.03 -51.05
N ALA A 2 29.33 22.79 -50.72
CA ALA A 2 28.43 21.65 -50.63
C ALA A 2 27.72 21.62 -49.26
N ARG A 3 26.38 21.70 -49.27
CA ARG A 3 25.55 21.52 -48.08
C ARG A 3 25.63 20.04 -47.66
N ARG A 4 26.28 19.77 -46.53
CA ARG A 4 26.31 18.45 -45.90
C ARG A 4 24.94 18.14 -45.32
N ASN A 5 24.31 17.08 -45.81
CA ASN A 5 23.03 16.56 -45.35
C ASN A 5 23.17 15.96 -43.94
N LEU A 6 22.69 16.68 -42.92
CA LEU A 6 22.57 16.20 -41.53
C LEU A 6 21.55 15.07 -41.34
N SER A 7 20.72 14.75 -42.35
CA SER A 7 19.70 13.69 -42.25
C SER A 7 20.27 12.26 -42.23
N SER A 8 21.51 12.03 -42.65
CA SER A 8 22.04 10.67 -42.80
C SER A 8 22.72 10.12 -41.53
N CYS A 9 23.11 10.99 -40.58
CA CYS A 9 23.63 10.55 -39.27
C CYS A 9 22.52 10.13 -38.30
N PHE A 10 21.30 10.64 -38.44
CA PHE A 10 20.19 10.28 -37.56
C PHE A 10 19.65 8.86 -37.82
N LEU A 11 19.77 8.35 -39.05
CA LEU A 11 19.28 7.02 -39.40
C LEU A 11 20.24 5.89 -38.98
N PHE A 12 21.53 6.17 -38.82
CA PHE A 12 22.54 5.18 -38.42
C PHE A 12 22.63 4.96 -36.90
N ILE A 13 22.22 5.95 -36.09
CA ILE A 13 22.18 5.81 -34.61
C ILE A 13 20.95 4.99 -34.16
N ILE A 14 19.87 4.98 -34.95
CA ILE A 14 18.67 4.19 -34.67
C ILE A 14 18.91 2.67 -34.89
N LEU A 15 19.92 2.28 -35.68
CA LEU A 15 20.16 0.87 -36.01
C LEU A 15 21.10 0.13 -35.03
N CYS A 16 21.79 0.83 -34.13
CA CYS A 16 22.72 0.20 -33.16
C CYS A 16 22.19 0.11 -31.71
N VAL A 17 20.95 0.55 -31.44
CA VAL A 17 20.27 0.34 -30.15
C VAL A 17 19.10 -0.62 -30.35
N GLN A 18 19.40 -1.82 -30.88
CA GLN A 18 18.58 -3.00 -30.59
C GLN A 18 18.92 -3.45 -29.16
N LEU A 19 18.61 -2.60 -28.17
CA LEU A 19 18.49 -3.06 -26.80
C LEU A 19 17.35 -4.07 -26.85
N LYS A 20 17.68 -5.36 -26.72
CA LYS A 20 16.68 -6.36 -26.35
C LYS A 20 16.04 -5.82 -25.06
N ILE A 21 14.86 -5.24 -25.18
CA ILE A 21 13.99 -4.98 -24.03
C ILE A 21 13.55 -6.36 -23.58
N SER A 22 14.40 -7.01 -22.80
CA SER A 22 14.05 -8.22 -22.08
C SER A 22 13.05 -7.79 -21.03
N SER A 23 11.77 -8.01 -21.30
CA SER A 23 10.73 -7.96 -20.27
C SER A 23 11.17 -8.89 -19.14
N SER A 24 11.65 -8.32 -18.03
CA SER A 24 12.05 -9.11 -16.87
C SER A 24 10.78 -9.49 -16.09
N GLN A 25 9.95 -10.33 -16.69
CA GLN A 25 8.88 -11.00 -15.96
C GLN A 25 9.52 -11.91 -14.90
N LEU A 26 8.88 -11.99 -13.73
CA LEU A 26 9.35 -12.92 -12.71
C LEU A 26 9.36 -14.35 -13.27
N SER A 27 10.36 -15.13 -12.91
CA SER A 27 10.52 -16.52 -13.36
C SER A 27 11.10 -17.39 -12.26
N SER A 28 10.65 -18.64 -12.18
CA SER A 28 11.16 -19.62 -11.22
C SER A 28 12.62 -20.03 -11.46
N ASN A 29 13.16 -19.80 -12.67
CA ASN A 29 14.52 -20.15 -13.03
C ASN A 29 15.45 -18.94 -13.25
N TYR A 30 15.07 -17.76 -12.72
CA TYR A 30 15.77 -16.48 -12.96
C TYR A 30 17.29 -16.54 -12.69
N TYR A 31 17.71 -17.24 -11.63
CA TYR A 31 19.12 -17.38 -11.25
C TYR A 31 19.83 -18.63 -11.79
N SER A 32 19.15 -19.45 -12.58
CA SER A 32 19.66 -20.77 -13.00
C SER A 32 20.98 -20.71 -13.78
N THR A 33 21.24 -19.62 -14.50
CA THR A 33 22.49 -19.37 -15.21
C THR A 33 23.42 -18.42 -14.46
N SER A 34 22.89 -17.32 -13.90
CA SER A 34 23.67 -16.23 -13.30
C SER A 34 24.18 -16.55 -11.89
N CYS A 35 23.45 -17.36 -11.13
CA CYS A 35 23.89 -17.87 -9.84
C CYS A 35 23.27 -19.26 -9.55
N PRO A 36 23.77 -20.34 -10.20
CA PRO A 36 23.14 -21.66 -10.17
C PRO A 36 23.02 -22.27 -8.77
N LYS A 37 23.86 -21.84 -7.82
CA LYS A 37 23.87 -22.31 -6.42
C LYS A 37 23.02 -21.45 -5.48
N ALA A 38 22.32 -20.42 -5.97
CA ALA A 38 21.60 -19.46 -5.13
C ALA A 38 20.58 -20.14 -4.21
N LEU A 39 19.61 -20.87 -4.78
CA LEU A 39 18.54 -21.51 -4.00
C LEU A 39 19.06 -22.57 -3.03
N LEU A 40 20.10 -23.33 -3.42
CA LEU A 40 20.75 -24.31 -2.53
C LEU A 40 21.43 -23.64 -1.34
N THR A 41 22.08 -22.49 -1.58
CA THR A 41 22.76 -21.72 -0.52
C THR A 41 21.77 -21.14 0.48
N ILE A 42 20.67 -20.54 -0.04
CA ILE A 42 19.57 -20.06 0.80
C ILE A 42 19.01 -21.19 1.65
N ASN A 43 18.68 -22.34 1.03
CA ASN A 43 18.12 -23.49 1.72
C ASN A 43 19.01 -24.02 2.86
N ALA A 44 20.32 -24.13 2.60
CA ALA A 44 21.28 -24.60 3.60
C ALA A 44 21.36 -23.65 4.82
N ALA A 45 21.39 -22.34 4.56
CA ALA A 45 21.42 -21.33 5.62
C ALA A 45 20.11 -21.31 6.43
N ILE A 46 18.95 -21.42 5.78
CA ILE A 46 17.64 -21.52 6.44
C ILE A 46 17.57 -22.77 7.30
N THR A 47 17.97 -23.93 6.77
CA THR A 47 18.01 -25.19 7.53
C THR A 47 18.88 -25.06 8.77
N LYS A 48 20.05 -24.42 8.66
CA LYS A 48 20.95 -24.14 9.80
C LYS A 48 20.30 -23.21 10.83
N ALA A 49 19.63 -22.14 10.38
CA ALA A 49 18.92 -21.21 11.26
C ALA A 49 17.79 -21.91 12.03
N LEU A 50 16.98 -22.75 11.37
CA LEU A 50 15.89 -23.50 11.99
C LEU A 50 16.41 -24.61 12.93
N PHE A 51 17.57 -25.21 12.63
CA PHE A 51 18.22 -26.15 13.54
C PHE A 51 18.67 -25.46 14.85
N LYS A 52 19.17 -24.22 14.76
CA LYS A 52 19.55 -23.43 15.93
C LYS A 52 18.32 -22.97 16.71
N GLU A 53 17.28 -22.50 16.03
CA GLU A 53 16.04 -22.06 16.66
C GLU A 53 14.85 -22.27 15.72
N ARG A 54 14.01 -23.26 16.04
CA ARG A 54 12.90 -23.69 15.16
C ARG A 54 11.87 -22.58 14.89
N ARG A 55 11.64 -21.67 15.84
CA ARG A 55 10.75 -20.49 15.68
C ARG A 55 11.23 -19.52 14.59
N MET A 56 12.51 -19.57 14.21
CA MET A 56 13.03 -18.69 13.16
C MET A 56 12.28 -18.87 11.83
N GLY A 57 11.75 -20.06 11.54
CA GLY A 57 10.95 -20.26 10.33
C GLY A 57 9.67 -19.40 10.29
N ALA A 58 8.93 -19.32 11.41
CA ALA A 58 7.78 -18.42 11.52
C ALA A 58 8.20 -16.94 11.45
N SER A 59 9.38 -16.61 11.96
CA SER A 59 9.93 -15.26 11.93
C SER A 59 10.24 -14.79 10.51
N LEU A 60 10.84 -15.67 9.69
CA LEU A 60 11.19 -15.39 8.30
C LEU A 60 9.95 -15.33 7.40
N LEU A 61 8.95 -16.17 7.65
CA LEU A 61 7.63 -16.05 7.01
C LEU A 61 7.00 -14.70 7.31
N ARG A 62 6.97 -14.30 8.59
CA ARG A 62 6.44 -13.02 9.03
C ARG A 62 7.20 -11.85 8.41
N LEU A 63 8.52 -11.93 8.35
CA LEU A 63 9.36 -10.90 7.72
C LEU A 63 8.98 -10.70 6.25
N HIS A 64 8.76 -11.78 5.49
CA HIS A 64 8.31 -11.68 4.11
C HIS A 64 6.90 -11.10 3.98
N PHE A 65 5.96 -11.48 4.84
CA PHE A 65 4.62 -10.87 4.87
C PHE A 65 4.69 -9.36 5.11
N HIS A 66 5.48 -8.95 6.11
CA HIS A 66 5.65 -7.54 6.48
C HIS A 66 6.33 -6.71 5.40
N ASP A 67 7.22 -7.29 4.60
CA ASP A 67 7.76 -6.65 3.39
C ASP A 67 6.65 -6.43 2.35
N CYS A 68 5.95 -7.51 1.99
CA CYS A 68 4.97 -7.52 0.91
C CYS A 68 3.72 -6.66 1.18
N PHE A 69 3.25 -6.60 2.43
CA PHE A 69 2.00 -5.90 2.78
C PHE A 69 2.13 -4.38 2.89
N VAL A 70 3.34 -3.82 2.78
CA VAL A 70 3.58 -2.37 2.77
C VAL A 70 3.62 -1.88 1.31
N ASN A 71 4.80 -1.59 0.77
CA ASN A 71 4.93 -1.04 -0.59
C ASN A 71 5.07 -2.10 -1.69
N GLY A 72 5.12 -3.38 -1.32
CA GLY A 72 5.32 -4.50 -2.24
C GLY A 72 6.49 -5.37 -1.78
N CYS A 73 6.63 -6.56 -2.36
CA CYS A 73 7.68 -7.50 -2.00
C CYS A 73 9.03 -7.04 -2.59
N ASP A 74 9.65 -6.02 -2.01
CA ASP A 74 10.82 -5.34 -2.57
C ASP A 74 12.01 -5.23 -1.60
N ALA A 75 11.97 -5.91 -0.45
CA ALA A 75 12.97 -5.83 0.61
C ALA A 75 13.15 -4.46 1.26
N SER A 76 12.20 -3.52 1.07
CA SER A 76 12.21 -2.22 1.77
C SER A 76 12.22 -2.37 3.30
N VAL A 77 11.65 -3.46 3.84
CA VAL A 77 11.66 -3.75 5.28
C VAL A 77 13.07 -3.94 5.86
N LEU A 78 14.05 -4.26 5.01
CA LEU A 78 15.43 -4.51 5.43
C LEU A 78 16.25 -3.23 5.58
N LEU A 79 15.78 -2.10 5.03
CA LEU A 79 16.53 -0.85 5.04
C LEU A 79 16.62 -0.27 6.46
N ASP A 80 17.84 0.10 6.86
CA ASP A 80 18.14 0.70 8.15
C ASP A 80 17.95 2.22 8.14
N ASP A 81 17.61 2.77 9.31
CA ASP A 81 17.55 4.21 9.53
C ASP A 81 18.93 4.85 9.29
N THR A 82 18.93 6.04 8.68
CA THR A 82 20.10 6.91 8.56
C THR A 82 19.73 8.33 9.00
N ALA A 83 20.69 9.26 9.00
CA ALA A 83 20.43 10.65 9.38
C ALA A 83 19.37 11.35 8.49
N SER A 84 19.16 10.87 7.26
CA SER A 84 18.24 11.49 6.28
C SER A 84 17.17 10.53 5.76
N PHE A 85 17.05 9.33 6.33
CA PHE A 85 16.14 8.28 5.87
C PHE A 85 15.65 7.47 7.06
N THR A 86 14.35 7.17 7.09
CA THR A 86 13.76 6.30 8.11
C THR A 86 13.16 5.10 7.43
N GLY A 87 13.68 3.93 7.78
CA GLY A 87 13.22 2.63 7.33
C GLY A 87 11.93 2.19 8.03
N GLU A 88 11.55 0.94 7.80
CA GLU A 88 10.31 0.36 8.33
C GLU A 88 10.51 -0.37 9.66
N LYS A 89 11.76 -0.64 10.06
CA LYS A 89 12.06 -1.44 11.26
C LYS A 89 11.54 -0.81 12.56
N THR A 90 11.42 0.52 12.60
CA THR A 90 10.92 1.28 13.76
C THR A 90 9.40 1.49 13.74
N ALA A 91 8.67 0.98 12.75
CA ALA A 91 7.20 1.00 12.73
C ALA A 91 6.63 0.19 13.90
N GLY A 92 5.48 0.58 14.44
CA GLY A 92 4.83 -0.11 15.57
C GLY A 92 4.72 -1.64 15.40
N PRO A 93 4.25 -2.16 14.25
CA PRO A 93 4.20 -3.61 14.02
C PRO A 93 5.57 -4.31 13.95
N ASN A 94 6.65 -3.57 13.66
CA ASN A 94 7.98 -4.10 13.39
C ASN A 94 8.94 -3.93 14.57
N ASN A 95 8.78 -2.85 15.32
CA ASN A 95 9.70 -2.39 16.34
C ASN A 95 9.83 -3.41 17.48
N ASN A 96 11.06 -3.88 17.70
CA ASN A 96 11.38 -4.95 18.65
C ASN A 96 10.50 -6.21 18.49
N SER A 97 10.04 -6.48 17.26
CA SER A 97 9.07 -7.53 16.95
C SER A 97 9.50 -8.37 15.75
N LEU A 98 9.84 -7.73 14.63
CA LEU A 98 10.43 -8.44 13.49
C LEU A 98 11.83 -8.93 13.83
N ARG A 99 12.18 -10.11 13.32
CA ARG A 99 13.45 -10.79 13.56
C ARG A 99 13.81 -11.68 12.36
N GLY A 100 15.08 -12.10 12.29
CA GLY A 100 15.62 -12.86 11.18
C GLY A 100 16.44 -12.02 10.18
N PHE A 101 16.60 -10.71 10.43
CA PHE A 101 17.47 -9.83 9.64
C PHE A 101 18.90 -10.39 9.53
N ASP A 102 19.45 -10.88 10.64
CA ASP A 102 20.77 -11.51 10.71
C ASP A 102 20.91 -12.77 9.84
N VAL A 103 19.83 -13.54 9.72
CA VAL A 103 19.77 -14.72 8.83
C VAL A 103 19.80 -14.27 7.38
N ILE A 104 19.04 -13.23 7.02
CA ILE A 104 19.03 -12.66 5.68
C ILE A 104 20.39 -12.07 5.33
N ASP A 105 21.04 -11.34 6.24
CA ASP A 105 22.38 -10.78 6.04
C ASP A 105 23.43 -11.88 5.85
N THR A 106 23.34 -12.96 6.62
CA THR A 106 24.22 -14.13 6.48
C THR A 106 24.06 -14.78 5.09
N ILE A 107 22.81 -14.98 4.65
CA ILE A 107 22.52 -15.52 3.32
C ILE A 107 23.06 -14.59 2.24
N LYS A 108 22.79 -13.30 2.36
CA LYS A 108 23.24 -12.28 1.40
C LYS A 108 24.75 -12.26 1.30
N SER A 109 25.48 -12.28 2.42
CA SER A 109 26.95 -12.33 2.45
C SER A 109 27.51 -13.57 1.73
N GLN A 110 26.92 -14.74 1.95
CA GLN A 110 27.32 -15.97 1.26
C GLN A 110 27.07 -15.88 -0.25
N LEU A 111 25.90 -15.36 -0.65
CA LEU A 111 25.56 -15.17 -2.06
C LEU A 111 26.45 -14.13 -2.74
N GLU A 112 26.80 -13.04 -2.07
CA GLU A 112 27.73 -12.04 -2.61
C GLU A 112 29.15 -12.59 -2.80
N THR A 113 29.55 -13.60 -2.03
CA THR A 113 30.82 -14.31 -2.26
C THR A 113 30.75 -15.23 -3.48
N LEU A 114 29.58 -15.85 -3.73
CA LEU A 114 29.39 -16.82 -4.82
C LEU A 114 29.10 -16.15 -6.16
N CYS A 115 28.28 -15.12 -6.16
CA CYS A 115 27.77 -14.43 -7.34
C CYS A 115 27.51 -12.94 -7.00
N PRO A 116 28.58 -12.13 -6.95
CA PRO A 116 28.49 -10.73 -6.53
C PRO A 116 27.44 -9.94 -7.30
N LYS A 117 26.58 -9.22 -6.57
CA LYS A 117 25.54 -8.32 -7.07
C LYS A 117 24.47 -9.00 -7.95
N VAL A 118 24.31 -10.31 -7.85
CA VAL A 118 23.35 -11.07 -8.68
C VAL A 118 22.00 -11.26 -7.98
N VAL A 119 21.99 -11.77 -6.74
CA VAL A 119 20.77 -12.19 -6.05
C VAL A 119 20.23 -11.06 -5.17
N SER A 120 18.97 -10.65 -5.36
CA SER A 120 18.35 -9.58 -4.57
C SER A 120 17.96 -10.05 -3.18
N CYS A 121 17.96 -9.13 -2.21
CA CYS A 121 17.39 -9.37 -0.89
C CYS A 121 15.89 -9.67 -0.95
N ALA A 122 15.15 -9.04 -1.87
CA ALA A 122 13.73 -9.31 -2.09
C ALA A 122 13.45 -10.77 -2.46
N ASP A 123 14.27 -11.36 -3.35
CA ASP A 123 14.14 -12.79 -3.66
C ASP A 123 14.64 -13.69 -2.53
N ILE A 124 15.64 -13.27 -1.75
CA ILE A 124 16.06 -13.99 -0.54
C ILE A 124 14.90 -14.08 0.46
N LEU A 125 14.15 -13.00 0.70
CA LEU A 125 12.99 -13.01 1.60
C LEU A 125 11.91 -14.00 1.13
N ALA A 126 11.57 -13.98 -0.16
CA ALA A 126 10.55 -14.86 -0.73
C ALA A 126 10.94 -16.35 -0.65
N VAL A 127 12.21 -16.67 -0.97
CA VAL A 127 12.73 -18.04 -0.87
C VAL A 127 12.87 -18.48 0.58
N ALA A 128 13.33 -17.59 1.47
CA ALA A 128 13.47 -17.87 2.90
C ALA A 128 12.13 -18.23 3.54
N ALA A 129 11.05 -17.52 3.19
CA ALA A 129 9.70 -17.85 3.64
C ALA A 129 9.27 -19.25 3.17
N ARG A 130 9.45 -19.56 1.88
CA ARG A 130 9.10 -20.89 1.33
C ARG A 130 9.89 -22.01 2.00
N ASP A 131 11.21 -21.87 2.07
CA ASP A 131 12.09 -22.88 2.63
C ASP A 131 11.79 -23.10 4.12
N SER A 132 11.49 -22.03 4.86
CA SER A 132 11.08 -22.11 6.26
C SER A 132 9.81 -22.94 6.46
N ILE A 133 8.79 -22.71 5.62
CA ILE A 133 7.53 -23.47 5.70
C ILE A 133 7.75 -24.95 5.37
N VAL A 134 8.51 -25.24 4.31
CA VAL A 134 8.84 -26.63 3.93
C VAL A 134 9.60 -27.35 5.05
N SER A 135 10.61 -26.70 5.64
CA SER A 135 11.38 -27.26 6.76
C SER A 135 10.54 -27.51 8.02
N LEU A 136 9.43 -26.78 8.20
CA LEU A 136 8.48 -26.96 9.30
C LEU A 136 7.34 -27.95 8.95
N GLY A 137 7.43 -28.63 7.80
CA GLY A 137 6.46 -29.66 7.37
C GLY A 137 5.29 -29.12 6.56
N GLY A 138 5.32 -27.85 6.15
CA GLY A 138 4.28 -27.19 5.36
C GLY A 138 4.35 -27.50 3.86
N PRO A 139 3.46 -26.91 3.05
CA PRO A 139 3.49 -27.06 1.60
C PRO A 139 4.70 -26.34 0.99
N SER A 140 5.12 -26.79 -0.18
CA SER A 140 6.03 -26.03 -1.04
C SER A 140 5.23 -25.34 -2.14
N TRP A 141 5.77 -24.25 -2.68
CA TRP A 141 5.27 -23.59 -3.89
C TRP A 141 6.43 -23.15 -4.77
N VAL A 142 6.12 -22.78 -6.01
CA VAL A 142 7.08 -22.23 -6.96
C VAL A 142 7.25 -20.74 -6.68
N VAL A 143 8.39 -20.37 -6.11
CA VAL A 143 8.73 -18.95 -5.93
C VAL A 143 9.08 -18.36 -7.29
N GLN A 144 8.35 -17.33 -7.71
CA GLN A 144 8.69 -16.51 -8.87
C GLN A 144 9.82 -15.56 -8.48
N LEU A 145 10.93 -15.51 -9.22
CA LEU A 145 12.16 -14.77 -8.88
C LEU A 145 12.45 -13.70 -9.92
N GLY A 146 13.36 -12.78 -9.62
CA GLY A 146 13.72 -11.62 -10.43
C GLY A 146 13.26 -10.29 -9.82
N ARG A 147 12.93 -10.27 -8.52
CA ARG A 147 12.60 -9.04 -7.79
C ARG A 147 13.85 -8.18 -7.64
N ARG A 148 13.69 -6.86 -7.66
CA ARG A 148 14.75 -5.90 -7.34
C ARG A 148 14.58 -5.36 -5.93
N ASP A 149 15.71 -5.04 -5.31
CA ASP A 149 15.73 -4.42 -4.00
C ASP A 149 15.29 -2.96 -4.09
N SER A 150 14.44 -2.56 -3.15
CA SER A 150 14.02 -1.18 -2.95
C SER A 150 15.18 -0.32 -2.46
N THR A 151 15.12 0.96 -2.79
CA THR A 151 16.05 1.98 -2.26
C THR A 151 15.36 2.98 -1.34
N THR A 152 14.07 2.74 -1.07
CA THR A 152 13.21 3.55 -0.22
C THR A 152 12.35 2.65 0.64
N ALA A 153 11.81 3.19 1.73
CA ALA A 153 10.88 2.49 2.61
C ALA A 153 9.82 3.47 3.09
N SER A 154 8.73 2.99 3.67
CA SER A 154 7.66 3.84 4.18
C SER A 154 7.27 3.46 5.60
N LEU A 155 7.86 4.16 6.57
CA LEU A 155 7.49 4.04 7.97
C LEU A 155 5.98 4.27 8.18
N SER A 156 5.38 5.24 7.47
CA SER A 156 3.95 5.51 7.58
C SER A 156 3.11 4.35 7.06
N ALA A 157 3.44 3.79 5.89
CA ALA A 157 2.67 2.67 5.33
C ALA A 157 2.83 1.41 6.20
N ALA A 158 4.04 1.14 6.73
CA ALA A 158 4.24 0.05 7.69
C ALA A 158 3.41 0.20 8.98
N ASN A 159 3.10 1.42 9.41
CA ASN A 159 2.21 1.66 10.55
C ASN A 159 0.71 1.55 10.20
N SER A 160 0.32 1.81 8.95
CA SER A 160 -1.10 1.90 8.57
C SER A 160 -1.64 0.69 7.79
N GLU A 161 -0.78 -0.07 7.12
CA GLU A 161 -1.21 -1.10 6.14
C GLU A 161 -1.04 -2.53 6.64
N ILE A 162 -0.23 -2.75 7.70
CA ILE A 162 -0.05 -4.06 8.31
C ILE A 162 -1.25 -4.36 9.22
N PRO A 163 -2.00 -5.45 8.99
CA PRO A 163 -3.16 -5.80 9.82
C PRO A 163 -2.78 -5.96 11.30
N SER A 164 -3.60 -5.39 12.18
CA SER A 164 -3.39 -5.43 13.63
C SER A 164 -3.98 -6.71 14.23
N PRO A 165 -3.34 -7.29 15.28
CA PRO A 165 -3.88 -8.45 15.99
C PRO A 165 -5.19 -8.17 16.74
N LEU A 166 -5.60 -6.90 16.80
CA LEU A 166 -6.80 -6.40 17.48
C LEU A 166 -7.95 -6.07 16.51
N MET A 167 -7.81 -6.38 15.21
CA MET A 167 -8.85 -6.08 14.22
C MET A 167 -10.02 -7.06 14.27
N ASP A 168 -11.23 -6.51 14.13
CA ASP A 168 -12.44 -7.28 13.85
C ASP A 168 -12.44 -7.83 12.41
N LEU A 169 -13.33 -8.80 12.14
CA LEU A 169 -13.41 -9.47 10.85
C LEU A 169 -13.60 -8.51 9.66
N SER A 170 -14.43 -7.47 9.81
CA SER A 170 -14.67 -6.49 8.74
C SER A 170 -13.41 -5.70 8.38
N ASP A 171 -12.59 -5.38 9.38
CA ASP A 171 -11.36 -4.62 9.19
C ASP A 171 -10.28 -5.49 8.57
N LEU A 172 -10.21 -6.78 8.95
CA LEU A 172 -9.35 -7.77 8.29
C LEU A 172 -9.71 -7.93 6.81
N ILE A 173 -10.99 -8.10 6.49
CA ILE A 173 -11.46 -8.20 5.10
C ILE A 173 -11.08 -6.94 4.32
N SER A 174 -11.28 -5.76 4.90
CA SER A 174 -10.97 -4.48 4.26
C SER A 174 -9.47 -4.32 4.00
N ALA A 175 -8.62 -4.65 5.00
CA ALA A 175 -7.17 -4.54 4.89
C ALA A 175 -6.60 -5.46 3.80
N PHE A 176 -7.06 -6.71 3.73
CA PHE A 176 -6.65 -7.66 2.70
C PHE A 176 -7.21 -7.32 1.32
N SER A 177 -8.46 -6.83 1.24
CA SER A 177 -9.07 -6.40 -0.01
C SER A 177 -8.34 -5.20 -0.63
N ASN A 178 -7.83 -4.28 0.19
CA ASN A 178 -6.97 -3.18 -0.27
C ASN A 178 -5.66 -3.66 -0.92
N LYS A 179 -5.25 -4.91 -0.66
CA LYS A 179 -4.11 -5.58 -1.28
C LYS A 179 -4.53 -6.58 -2.37
N GLY A 180 -5.81 -6.57 -2.77
CA GLY A 180 -6.35 -7.40 -3.84
C GLY A 180 -6.62 -8.85 -3.43
N PHE A 181 -6.71 -9.15 -2.13
CA PHE A 181 -7.06 -10.50 -1.63
C PHE A 181 -8.55 -10.62 -1.34
N THR A 182 -9.09 -11.82 -1.58
CA THR A 182 -10.44 -12.19 -1.15
C THR A 182 -10.46 -12.49 0.35
N SER A 183 -11.65 -12.55 0.94
CA SER A 183 -11.82 -13.04 2.31
C SER A 183 -11.30 -14.47 2.47
N GLU A 184 -11.42 -15.31 1.42
CA GLU A 184 -10.92 -16.67 1.45
C GLU A 184 -9.39 -16.74 1.52
N GLU A 185 -8.70 -15.92 0.74
CA GLU A 185 -7.24 -15.83 0.78
C GLU A 185 -6.75 -15.20 2.08
N MET A 186 -7.51 -14.29 2.68
CA MET A 186 -7.23 -13.71 3.99
C MET A 186 -7.28 -14.75 5.11
N VAL A 187 -8.32 -15.60 5.15
CA VAL A 187 -8.41 -16.73 6.10
C VAL A 187 -7.25 -17.70 5.88
N THR A 188 -6.94 -17.98 4.61
CA THR A 188 -5.83 -18.87 4.22
C THR A 188 -4.49 -18.35 4.74
N LEU A 189 -4.14 -17.08 4.47
CA LEU A 189 -2.87 -16.48 4.90
C LEU A 189 -2.79 -16.35 6.42
N SER A 190 -3.92 -16.10 7.10
CA SER A 190 -3.98 -16.10 8.56
C SER A 190 -3.62 -17.48 9.16
N GLY A 191 -3.82 -18.56 8.40
CA GLY A 191 -3.36 -19.91 8.75
C GLY A 191 -1.85 -20.03 8.95
N ALA A 192 -1.05 -19.05 8.53
CA ALA A 192 0.38 -18.94 8.88
C ALA A 192 0.62 -18.96 10.40
N HIS A 193 -0.36 -18.53 11.21
CA HIS A 193 -0.31 -18.56 12.67
C HIS A 193 -0.34 -19.98 13.27
N THR A 194 -0.41 -21.04 12.44
CA THR A 194 -0.12 -22.43 12.84
C THR A 194 1.31 -22.62 13.37
N ILE A 195 2.23 -21.69 13.09
CA ILE A 195 3.58 -21.67 13.64
C ILE A 195 3.90 -20.33 14.30
N GLY A 196 4.81 -20.36 15.27
CA GLY A 196 5.33 -19.15 15.91
C GLY A 196 4.63 -18.76 17.21
N GLN A 197 4.89 -17.54 17.65
CA GLN A 197 4.51 -17.05 18.97
C GLN A 197 4.23 -15.55 18.92
N ALA A 198 3.28 -15.11 19.75
CA ALA A 198 2.98 -13.71 19.97
C ALA A 198 3.42 -13.26 21.37
N ARG A 199 3.68 -11.96 21.51
CA ARG A 199 3.95 -11.30 22.78
C ARG A 199 2.65 -11.05 23.55
N CYS A 200 2.70 -11.13 24.87
CA CYS A 200 1.56 -10.90 25.77
C CYS A 200 0.82 -9.59 25.46
N MET A 201 1.54 -8.51 25.15
CA MET A 201 0.91 -7.25 24.76
C MET A 201 -0.08 -7.35 23.58
N ALA A 202 0.09 -8.32 22.67
CA ALA A 202 -0.75 -8.47 21.49
C ALA A 202 -2.06 -9.23 21.77
N PHE A 203 -2.14 -10.01 22.85
CA PHE A 203 -3.30 -10.85 23.18
C PHE A 203 -3.86 -10.64 24.59
N ARG A 204 -3.23 -9.77 25.40
CA ARG A 204 -3.65 -9.51 26.77
C ARG A 204 -5.12 -9.10 26.84
N ASP A 205 -5.53 -8.15 26.01
CA ASP A 205 -6.91 -7.64 26.02
C ASP A 205 -7.92 -8.79 25.86
N ARG A 206 -7.70 -9.65 24.86
CA ARG A 206 -8.51 -10.86 24.64
C ARG A 206 -8.56 -11.78 25.85
N VAL A 207 -7.42 -12.07 26.47
CA VAL A 207 -7.34 -13.01 27.61
C VAL A 207 -8.09 -12.51 28.86
N TYR A 208 -8.19 -11.19 29.05
CA TYR A 208 -8.83 -10.60 30.23
C TYR A 208 -10.25 -10.10 29.99
N ASN A 209 -10.58 -9.65 28.77
CA ASN A 209 -11.80 -8.89 28.51
C ASN A 209 -12.79 -9.58 27.55
N GLU A 210 -12.37 -10.58 26.76
CA GLU A 210 -13.27 -11.27 25.83
C GLU A 210 -13.92 -12.51 26.45
N SER A 211 -15.21 -12.70 26.18
CA SER A 211 -15.98 -13.88 26.63
C SER A 211 -15.92 -15.06 25.67
N THR A 212 -15.42 -14.84 24.45
CA THR A 212 -15.35 -15.86 23.38
C THR A 212 -14.13 -16.76 23.50
N ILE A 213 -13.18 -16.49 24.41
CA ILE A 213 -12.04 -17.37 24.66
C ILE A 213 -12.44 -18.49 25.62
N LEU A 214 -12.04 -19.72 25.33
CA LEU A 214 -12.28 -20.86 26.21
C LEU A 214 -11.66 -20.60 27.60
N SER A 215 -12.47 -20.62 28.66
CA SER A 215 -12.06 -20.18 30.01
C SER A 215 -10.83 -20.92 30.56
N SER A 216 -10.70 -22.22 30.28
CA SER A 216 -9.52 -22.99 30.69
C SER A 216 -8.26 -22.58 29.93
N PHE A 217 -8.39 -22.25 28.64
CA PHE A 217 -7.29 -21.73 27.83
C PHE A 217 -6.86 -20.33 28.28
N ALA A 218 -7.82 -19.42 28.49
CA ALA A 218 -7.54 -18.09 29.05
C ALA A 218 -6.82 -18.19 30.40
N THR A 219 -7.27 -19.08 31.30
CA THR A 219 -6.63 -19.32 32.60
C THR A 219 -5.18 -19.79 32.42
N SER A 220 -4.92 -20.70 31.48
CA SER A 220 -3.55 -21.15 31.18
C SER A 220 -2.65 -20.00 30.69
N LEU A 221 -3.17 -19.11 29.83
CA LEU A 221 -2.42 -17.97 29.29
C LEU A 221 -2.09 -16.92 30.36
N LYS A 222 -2.99 -16.69 31.33
CA LYS A 222 -2.79 -15.71 32.41
C LYS A 222 -1.56 -16.02 33.28
N THR A 223 -1.13 -17.27 33.34
CA THR A 223 0.10 -17.66 34.07
C THR A 223 1.36 -17.03 33.49
N ASN A 224 1.39 -16.84 32.17
CA ASN A 224 2.52 -16.27 31.44
C ASN A 224 2.22 -14.85 30.91
N CYS A 225 0.99 -14.37 31.01
CA CYS A 225 0.58 -13.04 30.58
C CYS A 225 -0.19 -12.33 31.71
N PRO A 226 0.52 -11.69 32.66
CA PRO A 226 -0.11 -10.96 33.75
C PRO A 226 -0.96 -9.79 33.24
N ASN A 227 -1.93 -9.37 34.06
CA ASN A 227 -2.83 -8.25 33.72
C ASN A 227 -2.08 -6.93 33.56
N THR A 228 -0.92 -6.80 34.19
CA THR A 228 -0.01 -5.65 34.06
C THR A 228 1.44 -6.16 34.00
N GLY A 229 2.25 -5.58 33.11
CA GLY A 229 3.62 -6.03 32.86
C GLY A 229 3.72 -7.33 32.06
N GLY A 230 4.96 -7.83 31.89
CA GLY A 230 5.24 -9.04 31.13
C GLY A 230 4.91 -8.93 29.64
N ASP A 231 4.94 -7.72 29.06
CA ASP A 231 4.55 -7.45 27.67
C ASP A 231 5.25 -8.34 26.66
N ASP A 232 6.54 -8.64 26.89
CA ASP A 232 7.36 -9.47 26.01
C ASP A 232 7.26 -10.97 26.26
N ASN A 233 6.48 -11.42 27.25
CA ASN A 233 6.26 -12.85 27.48
C ASN A 233 5.59 -13.48 26.26
N LEU A 234 6.09 -14.64 25.85
CA LEU A 234 5.70 -15.27 24.58
C LEU A 234 4.73 -16.42 24.81
N SER A 235 3.66 -16.46 24.03
CA SER A 235 2.76 -17.59 23.96
C SER A 235 2.65 -18.11 22.51
N PRO A 236 2.58 -19.43 22.31
CA PRO A 236 2.27 -20.05 21.03
C PRO A 236 0.99 -19.51 20.37
N LEU A 237 1.08 -19.15 19.08
CA LEU A 237 -0.11 -18.87 18.26
C LEU A 237 -0.94 -20.14 18.04
N ASP A 238 -0.26 -21.28 17.93
CA ASP A 238 -0.86 -22.61 17.96
C ASP A 238 -0.55 -23.32 19.28
N ALA A 239 -1.59 -23.55 20.09
CA ALA A 239 -1.46 -24.20 21.40
C ALA A 239 -1.19 -25.72 21.31
N ALA A 240 -1.41 -26.36 20.17
CA ALA A 240 -1.29 -27.82 20.01
C ALA A 240 0.02 -28.23 19.33
N SER A 241 0.48 -27.49 18.30
CA SER A 241 1.65 -27.86 17.51
C SER A 241 2.51 -26.66 17.06
N PRO A 242 3.03 -25.83 17.99
CA PRO A 242 3.69 -24.54 17.69
C PRO A 242 4.91 -24.56 16.76
N PHE A 243 5.44 -25.74 16.48
CA PHE A 243 6.67 -25.96 15.72
C PHE A 243 6.46 -26.79 14.44
N SER A 244 5.21 -27.03 14.06
CA SER A 244 4.82 -27.82 12.89
C SER A 244 3.80 -27.05 12.08
N PHE A 245 4.01 -26.94 10.77
CA PHE A 245 3.03 -26.32 9.89
C PHE A 245 1.93 -27.33 9.54
N ASP A 246 0.84 -27.27 10.29
CA ASP A 246 -0.34 -28.12 10.11
C ASP A 246 -1.65 -27.30 10.23
N ASN A 247 -2.80 -27.95 10.43
CA ASN A 247 -4.11 -27.27 10.54
C ASN A 247 -4.64 -27.17 11.99
N ALA A 248 -3.79 -27.36 13.00
CA ALA A 248 -4.15 -27.19 14.41
C ALA A 248 -4.64 -25.78 14.72
N TYR A 249 -4.09 -24.76 14.07
CA TYR A 249 -4.59 -23.38 14.15
C TYR A 249 -6.10 -23.30 13.95
N PHE A 250 -6.62 -23.84 12.84
CA PHE A 250 -8.05 -23.82 12.56
C PHE A 250 -8.85 -24.68 13.54
N ARG A 251 -8.31 -25.83 13.99
CA ARG A 251 -8.94 -26.61 15.06
C ARG A 251 -9.02 -25.81 16.36
N ASN A 252 -8.01 -25.01 16.69
CA ASN A 252 -8.00 -24.15 17.88
C ASN A 252 -9.10 -23.08 17.76
N LEU A 253 -9.27 -22.45 16.60
CA LEU A 253 -10.33 -21.45 16.37
C LEU A 253 -11.73 -22.04 16.60
N VAL A 254 -12.00 -23.23 16.03
CA VAL A 254 -13.28 -23.95 16.22
C VAL A 254 -13.53 -24.28 17.70
N ASN A 255 -12.48 -24.45 18.49
CA ASN A 255 -12.56 -24.72 19.93
C ASN A 255 -12.42 -23.47 20.80
N ASN A 256 -12.58 -22.26 20.23
CA ASN A 256 -12.47 -20.99 20.95
C ASN A 256 -11.09 -20.77 21.62
N LYS A 257 -10.04 -21.29 21.00
CA LYS A 257 -8.64 -21.21 21.43
C LYS A 257 -7.78 -20.34 20.50
N GLY A 258 -8.37 -19.45 19.71
CA GLY A 258 -7.60 -18.42 19.00
C GLY A 258 -6.87 -17.51 19.99
N LEU A 259 -5.55 -17.35 19.83
CA LEU A 259 -4.73 -16.55 20.75
C LEU A 259 -4.99 -15.05 20.58
N LEU A 260 -4.90 -14.56 19.34
CA LEU A 260 -5.15 -13.16 19.02
C LEU A 260 -6.65 -12.90 18.87
N HIS A 261 -7.06 -11.66 19.08
CA HIS A 261 -8.42 -11.22 18.79
C HIS A 261 -8.73 -11.46 17.30
N SER A 262 -7.89 -10.95 16.40
CA SER A 262 -8.02 -11.11 14.95
C SER A 262 -8.17 -12.56 14.50
N ASP A 263 -7.49 -13.49 15.18
CA ASP A 263 -7.53 -14.91 14.84
C ASP A 263 -8.90 -15.51 15.16
N GLN A 264 -9.44 -15.21 16.36
CA GLN A 264 -10.76 -15.72 16.75
C GLN A 264 -11.89 -15.11 15.91
N GLN A 265 -11.71 -13.87 15.41
CA GLN A 265 -12.70 -13.23 14.54
C GLN A 265 -12.94 -13.96 13.22
N LEU A 266 -12.02 -14.84 12.80
CA LEU A 266 -12.23 -15.70 11.63
C LEU A 266 -13.29 -16.79 11.87
N PHE A 267 -13.60 -17.10 13.13
CA PHE A 267 -14.61 -18.08 13.54
C PHE A 267 -15.46 -17.51 14.69
N SER A 268 -16.42 -16.66 14.32
CA SER A 268 -17.23 -15.86 15.25
C SER A 268 -18.73 -15.91 14.94
N GLY A 269 -19.19 -16.85 14.09
CA GLY A 269 -20.56 -16.93 13.61
C GLY A 269 -20.78 -16.11 12.33
N ALA A 270 -19.73 -15.87 11.55
CA ALA A 270 -19.70 -14.91 10.46
C ALA A 270 -19.40 -15.57 9.10
N SER A 271 -19.09 -14.76 8.08
CA SER A 271 -18.94 -15.20 6.68
C SER A 271 -17.75 -16.15 6.42
N THR A 272 -16.81 -16.26 7.36
CA THR A 272 -15.58 -17.06 7.21
C THR A 272 -15.63 -18.42 7.92
N ASP A 273 -16.68 -18.68 8.71
CA ASP A 273 -16.79 -19.88 9.55
C ASP A 273 -16.74 -21.20 8.74
N SER A 274 -17.38 -21.22 7.56
CA SER A 274 -17.42 -22.40 6.69
C SER A 274 -16.04 -22.80 6.20
N GLN A 275 -15.19 -21.83 5.88
CA GLN A 275 -13.83 -22.07 5.43
C GLN A 275 -12.91 -22.51 6.57
N VAL A 276 -13.02 -21.85 7.74
CA VAL A 276 -12.29 -22.29 8.95
C VAL A 276 -12.66 -23.73 9.32
N THR A 277 -13.95 -24.08 9.26
CA THR A 277 -14.43 -25.45 9.49
C THR A 277 -13.83 -26.43 8.48
N THR A 278 -13.80 -26.04 7.19
CA THR A 278 -13.20 -26.84 6.13
C THR A 278 -11.71 -27.08 6.39
N TYR A 279 -10.93 -26.06 6.70
CA TYR A 279 -9.49 -26.22 6.99
C TYR A 279 -9.21 -26.98 8.28
N SER A 280 -10.08 -26.88 9.29
CA SER A 280 -9.95 -27.64 10.54
C SER A 280 -10.08 -29.16 10.35
N THR A 281 -10.84 -29.59 9.33
CA THR A 281 -11.13 -31.01 9.04
C THR A 281 -10.41 -31.54 7.80
N ASN A 282 -10.01 -30.66 6.88
CA ASN A 282 -9.32 -31.00 5.65
C ASN A 282 -7.96 -30.26 5.53
N PRO A 283 -6.89 -30.81 6.13
CA PRO A 283 -5.56 -30.21 6.05
C PRO A 283 -5.02 -30.11 4.62
N ALA A 284 -5.46 -30.96 3.69
CA ALA A 284 -5.01 -30.92 2.31
C ALA A 284 -5.51 -29.66 1.58
N SER A 285 -6.76 -29.26 1.81
CA SER A 285 -7.33 -28.02 1.24
C SER A 285 -6.55 -26.80 1.72
N PHE A 286 -6.34 -26.68 3.04
CA PHE A 286 -5.56 -25.57 3.60
C PHE A 286 -4.17 -25.47 2.97
N ARG A 287 -3.45 -26.58 2.86
CA ARG A 287 -2.09 -26.61 2.31
C ARG A 287 -2.04 -26.19 0.84
N ALA A 288 -3.02 -26.59 0.03
CA ALA A 288 -3.11 -26.22 -1.38
C ALA A 288 -3.42 -24.73 -1.57
N ASP A 289 -4.38 -24.22 -0.79
CA ASP A 289 -4.78 -22.81 -0.86
C ASP A 289 -3.66 -21.92 -0.32
N PHE A 290 -2.97 -22.33 0.76
CA PHE A 290 -1.84 -21.60 1.32
C PHE A 290 -0.70 -21.44 0.32
N ALA A 291 -0.35 -22.51 -0.41
CA ALA A 291 0.65 -22.44 -1.48
C ALA A 291 0.25 -21.41 -2.56
N SER A 292 -1.02 -21.40 -2.97
CA SER A 292 -1.55 -20.47 -3.98
C SER A 292 -1.55 -19.02 -3.49
N ALA A 293 -2.00 -18.80 -2.25
CA ALA A 293 -2.04 -17.48 -1.62
C ALA A 293 -0.62 -16.91 -1.41
N MET A 294 0.36 -17.74 -1.07
CA MET A 294 1.76 -17.33 -0.94
C MET A 294 2.39 -16.93 -2.29
N ILE A 295 2.03 -17.60 -3.40
CA ILE A 295 2.45 -17.18 -4.75
C ILE A 295 1.88 -15.79 -5.08
N LYS A 296 0.59 -15.58 -4.80
CA LYS A 296 -0.07 -14.29 -5.02
C LYS A 296 0.53 -13.19 -4.15
N MET A 297 0.72 -13.45 -2.86
CA MET A 297 1.37 -12.51 -1.93
C MET A 297 2.78 -12.14 -2.38
N GLY A 298 3.59 -13.12 -2.76
CA GLY A 298 4.93 -12.86 -3.30
C GLY A 298 4.95 -12.05 -4.61
N SER A 299 3.79 -11.82 -5.23
CA SER A 299 3.61 -11.05 -6.47
C SER A 299 3.00 -9.67 -6.25
N LEU A 300 2.87 -9.22 -4.99
CA LEU A 300 2.41 -7.87 -4.67
C LEU A 300 3.46 -6.83 -5.07
N SER A 301 3.13 -6.04 -6.09
CA SER A 301 3.89 -4.89 -6.58
C SER A 301 5.42 -5.06 -6.58
N PRO A 302 5.98 -6.19 -7.08
CA PRO A 302 7.42 -6.40 -7.05
C PRO A 302 8.10 -5.40 -8.00
N LEU A 303 9.23 -4.85 -7.57
CA LEU A 303 10.10 -4.10 -8.49
C LEU A 303 10.75 -5.09 -9.47
N THR A 304 10.55 -4.89 -10.77
CA THR A 304 11.10 -5.72 -11.85
C THR A 304 12.03 -4.92 -12.75
N GLY A 305 12.74 -5.61 -13.66
CA GLY A 305 13.59 -4.92 -14.66
C GLY A 305 12.85 -3.92 -15.54
N ASN A 306 11.53 -4.09 -15.74
CA ASN A 306 10.72 -3.15 -16.51
C ASN A 306 10.53 -1.82 -15.80
N ASP A 307 10.46 -1.79 -14.47
CA ASP A 307 10.27 -0.53 -13.74
C ASP A 307 11.48 0.40 -13.89
N VAL A 308 12.67 -0.18 -13.98
CA VAL A 308 13.92 0.54 -14.23
C VAL A 308 14.08 0.91 -15.71
N VAL A 309 13.69 0.04 -16.65
CA VAL A 309 13.71 0.39 -18.08
C VAL A 309 12.66 1.46 -18.39
N PHE A 310 11.48 1.41 -17.76
CA PHE A 310 10.51 2.50 -17.82
C PHE A 310 11.12 3.77 -17.23
N PHE A 311 11.76 3.72 -16.04
CA PHE A 311 12.44 4.89 -15.46
C PHE A 311 13.59 5.43 -16.31
N ILE A 312 14.40 4.58 -16.96
CA ILE A 312 15.58 4.95 -17.75
C ILE A 312 15.20 5.39 -19.16
N ILE A 313 14.26 4.72 -19.84
CA ILE A 313 13.70 5.17 -21.13
C ILE A 313 12.90 6.46 -20.91
N PHE A 314 12.17 6.58 -19.80
CA PHE A 314 11.55 7.84 -19.39
C PHE A 314 12.64 8.90 -19.15
N MET A 315 13.75 8.62 -18.47
CA MET A 315 14.87 9.59 -18.31
C MET A 315 15.65 9.92 -19.59
N LEU A 316 15.73 9.01 -20.57
CA LEU A 316 16.47 9.22 -21.83
C LEU A 316 15.62 9.92 -22.91
N PHE A 317 14.30 9.75 -22.88
CA PHE A 317 13.35 10.50 -23.73
C PHE A 317 12.75 11.74 -23.05
N ILE A 318 12.97 11.90 -21.75
CA ILE A 318 12.80 13.17 -21.04
C ILE A 318 14.16 13.86 -21.07
N GLY A 319 14.37 14.73 -22.05
CA GLY A 319 15.14 15.93 -21.74
C GLY A 319 14.51 16.51 -20.49
N SER A 320 15.27 16.53 -19.37
CA SER A 320 14.84 16.90 -18.02
C SER A 320 13.70 17.91 -18.04
N SER A 321 12.48 17.40 -18.06
CA SER A 321 11.27 18.15 -17.85
C SER A 321 10.66 17.45 -16.65
N SER A 322 11.13 17.88 -15.48
CA SER A 322 10.19 17.97 -14.36
C SER A 322 8.97 18.69 -14.93
N ALA A 323 7.87 17.98 -15.15
CA ALA A 323 6.58 18.61 -15.35
C ALA A 323 6.14 19.17 -14.00
N GLN A 324 6.92 20.13 -13.50
CA GLN A 324 6.61 20.87 -12.30
C GLN A 324 5.43 21.76 -12.65
N LEU A 325 4.39 21.75 -11.80
CA LEU A 325 3.29 22.67 -11.95
C LEU A 325 3.86 24.10 -12.01
N SER A 326 3.44 24.88 -13.01
CA SER A 326 3.94 26.23 -13.23
C SER A 326 2.79 27.23 -13.26
N THR A 327 3.07 28.45 -12.83
CA THR A 327 2.07 29.54 -12.83
C THR A 327 1.77 30.08 -14.23
N ASN A 328 2.58 29.70 -15.22
CA ASN A 328 2.48 30.13 -16.62
C ASN A 328 2.23 28.95 -17.58
N PHE A 329 1.78 27.80 -17.07
CA PHE A 329 1.67 26.54 -17.84
C PHE A 329 0.84 26.70 -19.13
N TYR A 330 -0.24 27.49 -19.08
CA TYR A 330 -1.15 27.71 -20.21
C TYR A 330 -0.92 29.02 -20.97
N ASP A 331 0.10 29.81 -20.64
CA ASP A 331 0.28 31.15 -21.22
C ASP A 331 0.41 31.13 -22.75
N LYS A 332 1.01 30.06 -23.30
CA LYS A 332 1.17 29.89 -24.76
C LYS A 332 0.05 29.08 -25.39
N THR A 333 -0.48 28.07 -24.68
CA THR A 333 -1.40 27.07 -25.24
C THR A 333 -2.87 27.45 -25.03
N CYS A 334 -3.18 28.19 -23.96
CA CYS A 334 -4.50 28.72 -23.68
C CYS A 334 -4.43 30.07 -22.91
N PRO A 335 -3.97 31.16 -23.55
CA PRO A 335 -3.76 32.46 -22.89
C PRO A 335 -5.03 33.05 -22.26
N LYS A 336 -6.22 32.60 -22.69
CA LYS A 336 -7.52 33.09 -22.20
C LYS A 336 -8.07 32.29 -21.00
N VAL A 337 -7.43 31.19 -20.58
CA VAL A 337 -7.99 30.29 -19.53
C VAL A 337 -8.34 31.04 -18.25
N LEU A 338 -7.39 31.83 -17.71
CA LEU A 338 -7.59 32.52 -16.44
C LEU A 338 -8.71 33.55 -16.51
N SER A 339 -8.80 34.31 -17.61
CA SER A 339 -9.89 35.29 -17.80
C SER A 339 -11.25 34.63 -18.01
N THR A 340 -11.30 33.51 -18.73
CA THR A 340 -12.53 32.77 -19.00
C THR A 340 -13.09 32.16 -17.72
N VAL A 341 -12.24 31.46 -16.95
CA VAL A 341 -12.65 30.87 -15.66
C VAL A 341 -13.08 31.98 -14.69
N LYS A 342 -12.29 33.04 -14.53
CA LYS A 342 -12.61 34.16 -13.64
C LYS A 342 -13.96 34.82 -13.98
N SER A 343 -14.25 35.03 -15.26
CA SER A 343 -15.53 35.61 -15.70
C SER A 343 -16.70 34.70 -15.33
N ALA A 344 -16.59 33.40 -15.61
CA ALA A 344 -17.64 32.44 -15.29
C ALA A 344 -17.85 32.26 -13.77
N VAL A 345 -16.78 32.23 -12.97
CA VAL A 345 -16.86 32.22 -11.50
C VAL A 345 -17.55 33.47 -10.98
N LYS A 346 -17.21 34.66 -11.49
CA LYS A 346 -17.90 35.91 -11.12
C LYS A 346 -19.39 35.84 -11.41
N SER A 347 -19.80 35.34 -12.57
CA SER A 347 -21.21 35.16 -12.90
C SER A 347 -21.91 34.19 -11.95
N ALA A 348 -21.27 33.07 -11.61
CA ALA A 348 -21.82 32.08 -10.68
C ALA A 348 -21.99 32.65 -9.26
N VAL A 349 -20.98 33.36 -8.74
CA VAL A 349 -21.01 33.99 -7.41
C VAL A 349 -21.99 35.17 -7.37
N ALA A 350 -22.12 35.93 -8.46
CA ALA A 350 -23.12 37.01 -8.54
C ALA A 350 -24.55 36.47 -8.48
N LYS A 351 -24.80 35.30 -9.08
CA LYS A 351 -26.11 34.63 -9.01
C LYS A 351 -26.38 34.05 -7.62
N GLU A 352 -25.38 33.45 -6.99
CA GLU A 352 -25.48 32.95 -5.62
C GLU A 352 -24.14 33.13 -4.89
N LYS A 353 -24.06 34.06 -3.92
CA LYS A 353 -22.80 34.36 -3.21
C LYS A 353 -22.16 33.11 -2.57
N ARG A 354 -22.97 32.22 -2.00
CA ARG A 354 -22.53 30.96 -1.37
C ARG A 354 -21.88 29.98 -2.37
N MET A 355 -22.08 30.17 -3.68
CA MET A 355 -21.45 29.32 -4.69
C MET A 355 -19.92 29.39 -4.62
N GLY A 356 -19.33 30.53 -4.24
CA GLY A 356 -17.89 30.64 -4.10
C GLY A 356 -17.33 29.70 -3.02
N ALA A 357 -17.98 29.63 -1.85
CA ALA A 357 -17.60 28.67 -0.81
C ALA A 357 -17.82 27.21 -1.25
N SER A 358 -18.87 26.95 -2.02
CA SER A 358 -19.16 25.60 -2.54
C SER A 358 -18.11 25.11 -3.53
N LEU A 359 -17.65 26.00 -4.41
CA LEU A 359 -16.59 25.72 -5.38
C LEU A 359 -15.22 25.51 -4.71
N LEU A 360 -14.93 26.27 -3.65
CA LEU A 360 -13.73 26.04 -2.84
C LEU A 360 -13.78 24.69 -2.12
N ARG A 361 -14.93 24.36 -1.50
CA ARG A 361 -15.15 23.06 -0.85
C ARG A 361 -15.02 21.90 -1.85
N LEU A 362 -15.55 22.05 -3.06
CA LEU A 362 -15.42 21.05 -4.12
C LEU A 362 -13.94 20.76 -4.43
N HIS A 363 -13.10 21.78 -4.55
CA HIS A 363 -11.65 21.60 -4.73
C HIS A 363 -10.97 20.96 -3.52
N PHE A 364 -11.37 21.33 -2.29
CA PHE A 364 -10.85 20.70 -1.08
C PHE A 364 -11.16 19.20 -1.06
N HIS A 365 -12.41 18.81 -1.37
CA HIS A 365 -12.84 17.41 -1.36
C HIS A 365 -12.12 16.59 -2.44
N ASP A 366 -11.88 17.14 -3.63
CA ASP A 366 -11.03 16.53 -4.67
C ASP A 366 -9.63 16.20 -4.10
N CYS A 367 -8.95 17.23 -3.59
CA CYS A 367 -7.58 17.12 -3.10
C CYS A 367 -7.39 16.15 -1.92
N PHE A 368 -8.41 15.98 -1.07
CA PHE A 368 -8.33 15.19 0.16
C PHE A 368 -8.62 13.70 -0.01
N VAL A 369 -8.93 13.21 -1.21
CA VAL A 369 -9.14 11.78 -1.47
C VAL A 369 -7.92 11.17 -2.16
N GLN A 370 -7.77 11.36 -3.48
CA GLN A 370 -6.67 10.80 -4.27
C GLN A 370 -5.68 11.86 -4.79
N GLY A 371 -5.89 13.12 -4.46
CA GLY A 371 -5.08 14.25 -4.92
C GLY A 371 -5.93 15.23 -5.73
N CYS A 372 -5.36 16.37 -6.10
CA CYS A 372 -6.11 17.42 -6.80
C CYS A 372 -6.24 17.12 -8.31
N ASP A 373 -6.75 15.96 -8.69
CA ASP A 373 -6.72 15.45 -10.06
C ASP A 373 -8.09 15.47 -10.76
N GLY A 374 -9.11 16.08 -10.14
CA GLY A 374 -10.45 16.19 -10.68
C GLY A 374 -11.26 14.89 -10.61
N SER A 375 -10.80 13.85 -9.90
CA SER A 375 -11.52 12.59 -9.75
C SER A 375 -12.93 12.78 -9.17
N ILE A 376 -13.14 13.81 -8.34
CA ILE A 376 -14.46 14.11 -7.76
C ILE A 376 -15.52 14.47 -8.82
N LEU A 377 -15.09 14.91 -10.01
CA LEU A 377 -15.97 15.31 -11.10
C LEU A 377 -16.47 14.12 -11.92
N LEU A 378 -15.85 12.95 -11.78
CA LEU A 378 -16.20 11.76 -12.55
C LEU A 378 -17.55 11.20 -12.10
N ASP A 379 -18.39 10.86 -13.07
CA ASP A 379 -19.63 10.13 -12.86
C ASP A 379 -19.35 8.62 -12.73
N ASP A 380 -20.34 7.90 -12.20
CA ASP A 380 -20.29 6.43 -12.12
C ASP A 380 -20.13 5.82 -13.52
N THR A 381 -19.33 4.77 -13.60
CA THR A 381 -19.13 3.97 -14.81
C THR A 381 -19.33 2.49 -14.51
N SER A 382 -19.25 1.62 -15.52
CA SER A 382 -19.26 0.18 -15.30
C SER A 382 -18.02 -0.34 -14.56
N SER A 383 -16.90 0.41 -14.55
CA SER A 383 -15.63 0.00 -13.96
C SER A 383 -15.33 0.63 -12.61
N PHE A 384 -16.02 1.71 -12.24
CA PHE A 384 -15.88 2.33 -10.92
C PHE A 384 -17.12 3.15 -10.54
N THR A 385 -17.34 3.31 -9.23
CA THR A 385 -18.31 4.27 -8.68
C THR A 385 -17.60 5.58 -8.37
N GLY A 386 -18.16 6.68 -8.85
CA GLY A 386 -17.67 8.03 -8.66
C GLY A 386 -17.72 8.48 -7.20
N GLU A 387 -17.01 9.57 -6.90
CA GLU A 387 -16.93 10.09 -5.53
C GLU A 387 -18.17 10.92 -5.14
N LYS A 388 -19.01 11.30 -6.10
CA LYS A 388 -20.16 12.21 -5.88
C LYS A 388 -21.18 11.67 -4.87
N THR A 389 -21.32 10.35 -4.79
CA THR A 389 -22.27 9.67 -3.91
C THR A 389 -21.66 9.22 -2.57
N ALA A 390 -20.37 9.52 -2.33
CA ALA A 390 -19.72 9.24 -1.05
C ALA A 390 -20.41 10.00 0.10
N ALA A 391 -20.46 9.42 1.30
CA ALA A 391 -21.05 10.03 2.49
C ALA A 391 -20.62 11.50 2.74
N PRO A 392 -19.34 11.90 2.63
CA PRO A 392 -18.96 13.31 2.80
C PRO A 392 -19.37 14.24 1.64
N ASN A 393 -19.76 13.68 0.48
CA ASN A 393 -20.06 14.41 -0.74
C ASN A 393 -21.56 14.46 -1.06
N ASN A 394 -22.26 13.37 -0.80
CA ASN A 394 -23.66 13.16 -1.14
C ASN A 394 -24.55 14.22 -0.47
N ASN A 395 -25.31 14.97 -1.26
CA ASN A 395 -26.11 16.11 -0.82
C ASN A 395 -25.32 17.19 -0.03
N SER A 396 -23.99 17.20 -0.15
CA SER A 396 -23.10 18.12 0.59
C SER A 396 -22.26 18.97 -0.37
N VAL A 397 -21.45 18.33 -1.21
CA VAL A 397 -20.62 19.00 -2.22
C VAL A 397 -21.51 19.39 -3.41
N ARG A 398 -21.33 20.60 -3.93
CA ARG A 398 -22.10 21.14 -5.05
C ARG A 398 -21.26 22.06 -5.91
N GLY A 399 -21.80 22.43 -7.08
CA GLY A 399 -21.11 23.28 -8.06
C GLY A 399 -20.58 22.52 -9.28
N PHE A 400 -20.84 21.21 -9.39
CA PHE A 400 -20.50 20.39 -10.55
C PHE A 400 -20.97 21.03 -11.87
N ASN A 401 -22.23 21.44 -11.93
CA ASN A 401 -22.79 22.13 -13.10
C ASN A 401 -22.11 23.47 -13.43
N VAL A 402 -21.54 24.16 -12.43
CA VAL A 402 -20.77 25.38 -12.65
C VAL A 402 -19.41 25.03 -13.24
N ILE A 403 -18.76 23.97 -12.75
CA ILE A 403 -17.52 23.45 -13.34
C ILE A 403 -17.75 22.99 -14.78
N ASP A 404 -18.85 22.29 -15.07
CA ASP A 404 -19.20 21.86 -16.44
C ASP A 404 -19.41 23.07 -17.36
N ASN A 405 -20.08 24.13 -16.87
CA ASN A 405 -20.23 25.37 -17.64
C ASN A 405 -18.89 26.07 -17.89
N ILE A 406 -18.02 26.11 -16.89
CA ILE A 406 -16.67 26.66 -17.02
C ILE A 406 -15.88 25.85 -18.04
N LYS A 407 -15.90 24.51 -17.94
CA LYS A 407 -15.25 23.60 -18.87
C LYS A 407 -15.74 23.84 -20.28
N SER A 408 -17.05 23.90 -20.51
CA SER A 408 -17.63 24.21 -21.83
C SER A 408 -17.12 25.54 -22.40
N LYS A 409 -17.06 26.60 -21.59
CA LYS A 409 -16.50 27.91 -22.02
C LYS A 409 -15.01 27.86 -22.29
N VAL A 410 -14.24 27.10 -21.50
CA VAL A 410 -12.81 26.90 -21.69
C VAL A 410 -12.52 26.09 -22.95
N GLU A 411 -13.29 25.03 -23.20
CA GLU A 411 -13.20 24.22 -24.43
C GLU A 411 -13.54 25.04 -25.68
N ALA A 412 -14.48 25.98 -25.59
CA ALA A 412 -14.80 26.89 -26.71
C ALA A 412 -13.64 27.83 -27.08
N VAL A 413 -12.74 28.15 -26.14
CA VAL A 413 -11.57 29.01 -26.41
C VAL A 413 -10.29 28.21 -26.64
N CYS A 414 -10.17 27.01 -26.06
CA CYS A 414 -8.97 26.17 -26.07
C CYS A 414 -9.33 24.67 -26.03
N PRO A 415 -9.79 24.09 -27.14
CA PRO A 415 -10.28 22.71 -27.18
C PRO A 415 -9.20 21.70 -26.78
N GLY A 416 -9.50 20.83 -25.82
CA GLY A 416 -8.66 19.72 -25.37
C GLY A 416 -7.37 20.12 -24.65
N VAL A 417 -7.20 21.40 -24.28
CA VAL A 417 -5.94 21.92 -23.72
C VAL A 417 -5.93 21.88 -22.19
N VAL A 418 -7.02 22.33 -21.56
CA VAL A 418 -7.04 22.61 -20.11
C VAL A 418 -7.73 21.49 -19.36
N SER A 419 -7.08 20.92 -18.36
CA SER A 419 -7.65 19.85 -17.52
C SER A 419 -8.78 20.38 -16.63
N CYS A 420 -9.75 19.53 -16.33
CA CYS A 420 -10.76 19.78 -15.31
C CYS A 420 -10.13 19.97 -13.92
N ALA A 421 -9.04 19.25 -13.61
CA ALA A 421 -8.25 19.41 -12.40
C ALA A 421 -7.73 20.85 -12.21
N ASP A 422 -7.16 21.45 -13.27
CA ASP A 422 -6.70 22.85 -13.21
C ASP A 422 -7.86 23.85 -13.24
N ILE A 423 -8.96 23.54 -13.92
CA ILE A 423 -10.18 24.35 -13.84
C ILE A 423 -10.67 24.41 -12.39
N LEU A 424 -10.71 23.30 -11.65
CA LEU A 424 -11.05 23.28 -10.23
C LEU A 424 -10.11 24.16 -9.40
N ALA A 425 -8.80 24.04 -9.59
CA ALA A 425 -7.81 24.82 -8.86
C ALA A 425 -7.92 26.34 -9.13
N ILE A 426 -8.10 26.74 -10.40
CA ILE A 426 -8.32 28.14 -10.78
C ILE A 426 -9.63 28.65 -10.18
N THR A 427 -10.69 27.83 -10.26
CA THR A 427 -12.04 28.15 -9.77
C THR A 427 -12.06 28.36 -8.26
N ALA A 428 -11.36 27.54 -7.49
CA ALA A 428 -11.18 27.72 -6.04
C ALA A 428 -10.53 29.07 -5.72
N ARG A 429 -9.45 29.42 -6.42
CA ARG A 429 -8.78 30.73 -6.26
C ARG A 429 -9.70 31.88 -6.61
N ASP A 430 -10.34 31.84 -7.79
CA ASP A 430 -11.19 32.94 -8.23
C ASP A 430 -12.46 33.09 -7.38
N SER A 431 -12.92 32.02 -6.74
CA SER A 431 -14.02 32.06 -5.77
C SER A 431 -13.63 32.84 -4.52
N VAL A 432 -12.46 32.55 -3.94
CA VAL A 432 -11.92 33.28 -2.77
C VAL A 432 -11.71 34.75 -3.10
N VAL A 433 -11.07 35.06 -4.23
CA VAL A 433 -10.81 36.44 -4.66
C VAL A 433 -12.11 37.21 -4.92
N THR A 434 -13.10 36.58 -5.55
CA THR A 434 -14.38 37.23 -5.84
C THR A 434 -15.17 37.57 -4.56
N LEU A 435 -14.98 36.80 -3.49
CA LEU A 435 -15.59 37.04 -2.18
C LEU A 435 -14.76 37.96 -1.27
N GLY A 436 -13.69 38.58 -1.78
CA GLY A 436 -12.86 39.54 -1.04
C GLY A 436 -11.68 38.92 -0.28
N GLY A 437 -11.41 37.63 -0.49
CA GLY A 437 -10.25 36.94 0.09
C GLY A 437 -8.94 37.22 -0.69
N PRO A 438 -7.82 36.66 -0.20
CA PRO A 438 -6.53 36.84 -0.83
C PRO A 438 -6.44 36.17 -2.20
N SER A 439 -5.56 36.70 -3.06
CA SER A 439 -5.20 36.07 -4.33
C SER A 439 -3.84 35.38 -4.21
N TRP A 440 -3.65 34.29 -4.94
CA TRP A 440 -2.38 33.60 -5.07
C TRP A 440 -2.16 33.14 -6.52
N LYS A 441 -0.89 32.85 -6.84
CA LYS A 441 -0.55 32.26 -8.12
C LYS A 441 -0.83 30.76 -8.07
N VAL A 442 -1.85 30.33 -8.80
CA VAL A 442 -2.16 28.90 -8.94
C VAL A 442 -1.08 28.27 -9.83
N LYS A 443 -0.42 27.22 -9.34
CA LYS A 443 0.44 26.39 -10.18
C LYS A 443 -0.44 25.43 -10.98
N LEU A 444 -0.23 25.36 -12.28
CA LEU A 444 -1.05 24.66 -13.27
C LEU A 444 -0.20 23.62 -14.02
N GLY A 445 -0.85 22.71 -14.72
CA GLY A 445 -0.26 21.53 -15.37
C GLY A 445 -0.76 20.19 -14.81
N ARG A 446 -1.86 20.20 -14.04
CA ARG A 446 -2.47 18.97 -13.53
C ARG A 446 -3.14 18.22 -14.67
N ARG A 447 -3.23 16.90 -14.54
CA ARG A 447 -3.92 16.02 -15.49
C ARG A 447 -5.19 15.51 -14.84
N ASP A 448 -6.20 15.29 -15.66
CA ASP A 448 -7.45 14.70 -15.22
C ASP A 448 -7.26 13.23 -14.87
N SER A 449 -7.80 12.83 -13.72
CA SER A 449 -7.88 11.43 -13.35
C SER A 449 -8.77 10.66 -14.34
N LYS A 450 -8.48 9.36 -14.47
CA LYS A 450 -9.27 8.43 -15.28
C LYS A 450 -10.13 7.48 -14.42
N SER A 451 -10.05 7.63 -13.10
CA SER A 451 -10.76 6.79 -12.15
C SER A 451 -11.10 7.60 -10.89
N ALA A 452 -12.16 7.19 -10.21
CA ALA A 452 -12.57 7.75 -8.93
C ALA A 452 -12.66 6.62 -7.89
N SER A 453 -12.64 6.96 -6.60
CA SER A 453 -12.73 5.97 -5.52
C SER A 453 -13.75 6.36 -4.46
N LEU A 454 -14.96 5.81 -4.59
CA LEU A 454 -16.02 5.93 -3.59
C LEU A 454 -15.57 5.45 -2.20
N SER A 455 -14.86 4.33 -2.14
CA SER A 455 -14.37 3.77 -0.88
C SER A 455 -13.33 4.68 -0.22
N ALA A 456 -12.39 5.23 -0.99
CA ALA A 456 -11.43 6.19 -0.46
C ALA A 456 -12.14 7.45 0.05
N ALA A 457 -13.12 7.99 -0.68
CA ALA A 457 -13.90 9.13 -0.19
C ALA A 457 -14.66 8.82 1.11
N ASN A 458 -15.12 7.58 1.32
CA ASN A 458 -15.80 7.13 2.53
C ASN A 458 -14.87 6.70 3.68
N SER A 459 -13.57 6.56 3.45
CA SER A 459 -12.59 6.07 4.44
C SER A 459 -12.36 7.02 5.62
N GLY A 460 -12.90 8.23 5.57
CA GLY A 460 -12.56 9.30 6.49
C GLY A 460 -11.25 10.01 6.14
N VAL A 461 -10.74 9.95 4.91
CA VAL A 461 -9.67 10.89 4.50
C VAL A 461 -10.16 12.35 4.49
N ILE A 462 -11.45 12.57 4.21
CA ILE A 462 -12.12 13.86 4.39
C ILE A 462 -12.53 13.98 5.86
N PRO A 463 -12.05 15.00 6.61
CA PRO A 463 -12.43 15.16 8.01
C PRO A 463 -13.94 15.42 8.18
N PRO A 464 -14.70 14.58 8.92
CA PRO A 464 -16.08 14.90 9.28
C PRO A 464 -16.13 16.06 10.28
N PRO A 465 -17.28 16.74 10.41
CA PRO A 465 -17.47 17.86 11.35
C PRO A 465 -17.29 17.47 12.82
N THR A 466 -17.33 16.17 13.13
CA THR A 466 -17.12 15.61 14.47
C THR A 466 -15.65 15.27 14.77
N SER A 467 -14.73 15.61 13.86
CA SER A 467 -13.30 15.27 14.01
C SER A 467 -12.68 15.95 15.22
N THR A 468 -11.95 15.18 16.03
CA THR A 468 -11.12 15.74 17.10
C THR A 468 -9.92 16.50 16.52
N LEU A 469 -9.31 17.39 17.31
CA LEU A 469 -8.09 18.12 16.90
C LEU A 469 -6.97 17.17 16.46
N ASN A 470 -6.76 16.08 17.20
CA ASN A 470 -5.74 15.09 16.85
C ASN A 470 -6.03 14.42 15.51
N ASN A 471 -7.29 14.09 15.23
CA ASN A 471 -7.69 13.53 13.94
C ASN A 471 -7.49 14.53 12.79
N LEU A 472 -7.81 15.81 13.01
CA LEU A 472 -7.56 16.86 12.02
C LEU A 472 -6.07 17.01 11.73
N VAL A 473 -5.22 17.10 12.76
CA VAL A 473 -3.77 17.23 12.60
C VAL A 473 -3.20 16.05 11.82
N ASN A 474 -3.62 14.82 12.15
CA ASN A 474 -3.14 13.62 11.47
C ASN A 474 -3.56 13.58 9.99
N ARG A 475 -4.81 13.93 9.68
CA ARG A 475 -5.34 13.92 8.31
C ARG A 475 -4.69 15.00 7.43
N PHE A 476 -4.47 16.19 7.97
CA PHE A 476 -3.76 17.24 7.25
C PHE A 476 -2.28 16.89 7.04
N ARG A 477 -1.62 16.31 8.06
CA ARG A 477 -0.24 15.82 7.92
C ARG A 477 -0.11 14.74 6.85
N ALA A 478 -1.09 13.84 6.74
CA ALA A 478 -1.14 12.84 5.67
C ALA A 478 -1.25 13.47 4.26
N ARG A 479 -1.68 14.73 4.15
CA ARG A 479 -1.70 15.52 2.91
C ARG A 479 -0.50 16.47 2.78
N GLY A 480 0.53 16.29 3.61
CA GLY A 480 1.72 17.15 3.62
C GLY A 480 1.47 18.55 4.17
N LEU A 481 0.34 18.77 4.87
CA LEU A 481 -0.05 20.06 5.44
C LEU A 481 0.33 20.11 6.92
N SER A 482 0.91 21.23 7.36
CA SER A 482 1.27 21.44 8.75
C SER A 482 0.03 21.72 9.62
N ALA A 483 0.19 21.69 10.95
CA ALA A 483 -0.86 22.12 11.86
C ALA A 483 -1.25 23.60 11.64
N LYS A 484 -0.32 24.44 11.19
CA LYS A 484 -0.59 25.83 10.83
C LYS A 484 -1.49 25.89 9.59
N ASP A 485 -1.20 25.08 8.57
CA ASP A 485 -2.02 25.01 7.36
C ASP A 485 -3.42 24.50 7.68
N MET A 486 -3.53 23.49 8.55
CA MET A 486 -4.82 22.98 9.05
C MET A 486 -5.65 24.09 9.70
N VAL A 487 -5.07 24.89 10.59
CA VAL A 487 -5.78 25.99 11.27
C VAL A 487 -6.26 27.01 10.23
N VAL A 488 -5.41 27.41 9.29
CA VAL A 488 -5.77 28.37 8.23
C VAL A 488 -6.87 27.81 7.33
N LEU A 489 -6.79 26.54 6.96
CA LEU A 489 -7.74 25.88 6.06
C LEU A 489 -9.06 25.48 6.73
N SER A 490 -9.09 25.40 8.06
CA SER A 490 -10.32 25.16 8.84
C SER A 490 -11.09 26.45 9.14
N GLY A 491 -10.49 27.62 8.91
CA GLY A 491 -11.13 28.93 9.07
C GLY A 491 -11.90 29.42 7.83
N ILE A 492 -12.12 28.55 6.85
CA ILE A 492 -12.80 28.81 5.57
C ILE A 492 -14.11 28.03 5.53
#